data_AF-A0A821XKX6-F1
#
_entry.id   AF-A0A821XKX6-F1
#
_cell.length_a   1.000
_cell.length_b   1.000
_cell.length_c   1.000
_cell.angle_alpha   90.00
_cell.angle_beta   90.00
_cell.angle_gamma   90.00
#
_symmetry.space_group_name_H-M   'P 1'
#
loop_
_entity.id
_entity.type
_entity.pdbx_description
1 polymer ?
#
loop_
_entity_poly.entity_id
_entity_poly.type
_entity_poly.pdbx_seq_one_letter_code
_entity_poly.pdbx_strand_id
1 'polypeptide(L)' 'IMGNLNDIYRSIFALPTLKYNKLHLYGNECSISIPLATGKQFSTIEYLEIAHYYAFDELSDLISYTPKLRRLNLSHINQD' A
#
# COMPACT_ATOMS: atom_id res chain seq x y z
N ILE A 1 17.97 -3.69 -8.94
CA ILE A 1 17.58 -4.29 -7.64
C ILE A 1 16.11 -3.93 -7.45
N MET A 2 15.19 -4.79 -7.90
CA MET A 2 13.76 -4.59 -7.63
C MET A 2 13.57 -4.90 -6.15
N GLY A 3 13.42 -3.87 -5.32
CA GLY A 3 12.96 -4.06 -3.95
C GLY A 3 11.57 -4.68 -3.98
N ASN A 4 11.37 -5.76 -3.22
CA ASN A 4 10.08 -6.42 -3.12
C ASN A 4 9.04 -5.37 -2.67
N LEU A 5 7.94 -5.17 -3.42
CA LEU A 5 6.90 -4.21 -3.05
C LEU A 5 6.40 -4.42 -1.63
N ASN A 6 6.39 -5.67 -1.16
CA ASN A 6 6.03 -6.00 0.22
C ASN A 6 6.91 -5.27 1.23
N ASP A 7 8.21 -5.15 0.97
CA ASP A 7 9.14 -4.47 1.86
C ASP A 7 8.95 -2.96 1.83
N ILE A 8 8.60 -2.41 0.66
CA ILE A 8 8.26 -0.98 0.51
C ILE A 8 7.01 -0.67 1.35
N TYR A 9 5.95 -1.46 1.20
CA TYR A 9 4.72 -1.27 1.97
C TYR A 9 4.92 -1.46 3.47
N ARG A 10 5.67 -2.48 3.90
CA ARG A 10 6.03 -2.67 5.30
C ARG A 10 6.79 -1.47 5.86
N SER A 11 7.72 -0.92 5.08
CA SER A 11 8.49 0.26 5.48
C SER A 11 7.58 1.49 5.61
N ILE A 12 6.71 1.73 4.64
CA ILE A 12 5.74 2.83 4.65
C ILE A 12 4.82 2.73 5.88
N PHE A 13 4.23 1.56 6.13
CA PHE A 13 3.31 1.36 7.25
C PHE A 13 3.97 1.46 8.62
N ALA A 14 5.27 1.16 8.71
CA ALA A 14 6.04 1.28 9.94
C ALA A 14 6.42 2.74 10.29
N LEU A 15 6.20 3.73 9.42
CA LEU A 15 6.53 5.13 9.68
C LEU A 15 5.45 5.79 10.56
N PRO A 16 5.75 6.09 11.84
CA PRO A 16 4.71 6.50 12.80
C PRO A 16 4.15 7.91 12.54
N THR A 17 4.90 8.76 11.84
CA THR A 17 4.52 10.16 11.54
C THR A 17 3.90 10.33 10.16
N LEU A 18 3.91 9.30 9.32
CA LEU A 18 3.41 9.38 7.96
C LEU A 18 1.89 9.29 7.94
N LYS A 19 1.21 10.43 7.86
CA LYS A 19 -0.25 10.50 7.76
C LYS A 19 -0.78 10.48 6.33
N TYR A 20 0.05 10.94 5.39
CA TYR A 20 -0.32 11.10 3.98
C TYR A 20 0.71 10.37 3.16
N ASN A 21 0.27 9.36 2.41
CA ASN A 21 1.14 8.59 1.54
C ASN A 21 0.60 8.58 0.11
N LYS A 22 1.48 8.89 -0.84
CA LYS A 22 1.23 8.74 -2.27
C LYS A 22 2.31 7.83 -2.84
N LEU A 23 1.88 6.68 -3.35
CA LEU A 23 2.79 5.66 -3.87
C LEU A 23 2.44 5.40 -5.33
N HIS A 24 3.33 5.85 -6.21
CA HIS A 24 3.25 5.63 -7.66
C HIS A 24 4.34 4.65 -8.04
N LEU A 25 3.95 3.47 -8.52
CA LEU A 25 4.88 2.42 -8.92
C LEU A 25 4.59 2.02 -10.36
N TYR A 26 5.62 2.07 -11.20
CA TYR A 26 5.53 1.74 -12.62
C TYR A 26 6.09 0.33 -12.84
N GLY A 27 5.28 -0.57 -13.41
CA GLY A 27 5.68 -1.96 -13.70
C GLY A 27 4.50 -2.83 -14.15
N ASN A 28 4.80 -3.90 -14.89
CA ASN A 28 3.79 -4.68 -15.61
C ASN A 28 3.03 -5.62 -14.68
N GLU A 29 3.69 -6.18 -13.68
CA GLU A 29 3.07 -7.07 -12.69
C GLU A 29 3.85 -6.96 -11.38
N CYS A 30 3.17 -6.53 -10.32
CA CYS A 30 3.73 -6.45 -8.99
C CYS A 30 2.74 -7.10 -8.05
N SER A 31 2.77 -8.43 -7.96
CA SER A 31 1.93 -9.14 -6.98
C SER A 31 2.38 -8.74 -5.58
N ILE A 32 1.43 -8.32 -4.76
CA ILE A 32 1.67 -7.93 -3.38
C ILE A 32 1.17 -9.06 -2.50
N SER A 33 2.10 -9.71 -1.82
CA SER A 33 1.78 -10.79 -0.88
C SER A 33 2.18 -10.35 0.52
N ILE A 34 1.35 -9.49 1.13
CA ILE A 34 1.49 -9.14 2.53
C ILE A 34 0.36 -9.82 3.32
N PRO A 35 0.65 -10.42 4.49
CA PRO A 35 -0.42 -10.98 5.32
C PRO A 35 -1.29 -9.86 5.88
N LEU A 36 -2.53 -10.17 6.22
CA LEU A 36 -3.41 -9.31 7.02
C LEU A 36 -2.70 -8.72 8.24
N ALA A 37 -2.91 -7.44 8.48
CA ALA A 37 -2.29 -6.74 9.59
C ALA A 37 -2.77 -7.30 10.93
N THR A 38 -1.81 -7.55 11.82
CA THR A 38 -2.11 -7.75 13.25
C THR A 38 -2.03 -6.42 13.97
N GLY A 39 -2.72 -6.24 15.10
CA GLY A 39 -2.83 -4.95 15.79
C GLY A 39 -1.52 -4.25 16.18
N LYS A 40 -0.37 -4.92 16.07
CA LYS A 40 0.97 -4.36 16.26
C LYS A 40 1.52 -3.60 15.04
N GLN A 41 0.88 -3.73 13.88
CA GLN A 41 1.37 -3.24 12.58
C GLN A 41 0.52 -2.10 12.01
N PHE A 42 -0.40 -1.57 12.81
CA PHE A 42 -1.30 -0.52 12.36
C PHE A 42 -0.57 0.81 12.16
N SER A 43 -0.64 1.29 10.93
CA SER A 43 -0.14 2.57 10.50
C SER A 43 -1.05 3.72 10.93
N THR A 44 -0.48 4.91 11.01
CA THR A 44 -1.18 6.17 11.29
C THR A 44 -1.69 6.88 10.03
N ILE A 45 -1.51 6.27 8.85
CA ILE A 45 -1.93 6.82 7.57
C ILE A 45 -3.45 7.08 7.57
N GLU A 46 -3.81 8.30 7.17
CA GLU A 46 -5.18 8.78 6.98
C GLU A 46 -5.53 8.98 5.49
N TYR A 47 -4.52 9.17 4.64
CA TYR A 47 -4.66 9.31 3.18
C TYR A 47 -3.68 8.40 2.45
N LEU A 48 -4.19 7.53 1.59
CA LEU A 48 -3.40 6.60 0.78
C LEU A 48 -3.79 6.73 -0.70
N GLU A 49 -2.80 6.97 -1.55
CA GLU A 49 -2.93 6.91 -3.00
C GLU A 49 -2.05 5.78 -3.54
N ILE A 50 -2.68 4.81 -4.21
CA ILE A 50 -2.02 3.66 -4.84
C ILE A 50 -2.19 3.79 -6.35
N ALA A 51 -1.06 3.86 -7.06
CA ALA A 51 -1.02 3.93 -8.51
C ALA A 51 -0.12 2.81 -9.05
N HIS A 52 -0.66 1.59 -9.13
CA HIS A 52 -0.08 0.41 -9.78
C HIS A 52 -1.12 -0.71 -9.88
N TYR A 53 -0.81 -1.81 -10.57
CA TYR A 53 -1.68 -2.99 -10.63
C TYR A 53 -1.76 -3.71 -9.27
N TYR A 54 -2.96 -4.13 -8.89
CA TYR A 54 -3.22 -4.92 -7.69
C TYR A 54 -4.42 -5.85 -7.95
N ALA A 55 -4.45 -6.99 -7.28
CA ALA A 55 -5.65 -7.79 -7.13
C ALA A 55 -6.47 -7.32 -5.91
N PHE A 56 -7.74 -7.71 -5.87
CA PHE A 56 -8.68 -7.20 -4.85
C PHE A 56 -8.34 -7.70 -3.44
N ASP A 57 -7.91 -8.95 -3.31
CA ASP A 57 -7.39 -9.56 -2.09
C ASP A 57 -6.12 -8.85 -1.62
N GLU A 58 -5.19 -8.54 -2.51
CA GLU A 58 -3.98 -7.77 -2.19
C GLU A 58 -4.31 -6.37 -1.66
N LEU A 59 -5.29 -5.70 -2.27
CA LEU A 59 -5.78 -4.41 -1.78
C LEU A 59 -6.40 -4.52 -0.39
N SER A 60 -7.20 -5.55 -0.14
CA SER A 60 -7.79 -5.83 1.18
C SER A 60 -6.71 -6.01 2.25
N ASP A 61 -5.67 -6.77 1.93
CA ASP A 61 -4.55 -6.99 2.83
C ASP A 61 -3.78 -5.69 3.09
N LEU A 62 -3.55 -4.87 2.06
CA LEU A 62 -2.90 -3.55 2.18
C LEU A 62 -3.65 -2.59 3.11
N ILE A 63 -4.94 -2.39 2.86
CA ILE A 63 -5.73 -1.41 3.63
C ILE A 63 -5.95 -1.86 5.08
N SER A 64 -5.79 -3.16 5.38
CA SER A 64 -5.86 -3.68 6.74
C SER A 64 -4.80 -3.08 7.68
N TYR A 65 -3.66 -2.62 7.13
CA TYR A 65 -2.60 -1.94 7.89
C TYR A 65 -2.96 -0.50 8.24
N THR A 66 -3.99 0.09 7.63
CA THR A 66 -4.34 1.51 7.78
C THR A 66 -5.73 1.68 8.39
N PRO A 67 -5.98 1.27 9.66
CA PRO A 67 -7.32 1.35 10.26
C PRO A 67 -7.82 2.79 10.48
N LYS A 68 -6.94 3.79 10.34
CA LYS A 68 -7.29 5.22 10.42
C LYS A 68 -7.51 5.85 9.05
N LEU A 69 -7.52 5.05 7.97
CA LEU A 69 -7.66 5.54 6.61
C LEU A 69 -9.01 6.23 6.44
N ARG A 70 -8.98 7.48 5.99
CA ARG A 70 -10.16 8.32 5.72
C ARG A 70 -10.35 8.55 4.24
N ARG A 71 -9.28 8.40 3.46
CA ARG A 71 -9.27 8.68 2.02
C ARG A 71 -8.37 7.66 1.33
N LEU A 72 -8.96 6.92 0.40
CA LEU A 72 -8.27 5.99 -0.49
C LEU A 72 -8.44 6.50 -1.92
N ASN A 73 -7.33 6.67 -2.62
CA ASN A 73 -7.32 6.97 -4.05
C ASN A 73 -6.63 5.81 -4.78
N LEU A 74 -7.30 5.27 -5.79
CA LEU A 74 -6.82 4.14 -6.57
C LEU A 74 -6.73 4.59 -8.01
N SER A 75 -5.59 4.33 -8.64
CA SER A 75 -5.41 4.60 -10.06
C SER A 75 -4.76 3.41 -10.74
N HIS A 76 -5.38 2.94 -11.82
CA HIS A 76 -4.74 2.03 -12.74
C HIS A 76 -3.86 2.88 -13.66
N ILE A 77 -2.55 2.72 -13.54
CA ILE A 77 -1.62 3.29 -14.52
C ILE A 77 -1.74 2.40 -15.76
N ASN A 78 -2.54 2.83 -16.73
CA ASN A 78 -2.47 2.27 -18.08
C ASN A 78 -1.06 2.59 -18.61
N GLN A 79 -0.33 1.56 -19.04
CA GLN A 79 0.89 1.76 -19.80
C GLN A 79 0.48 2.12 -21.24
N ASP A 80 0.57 3.41 -21.58
CA ASP A 80 0.56 3.87 -22.97
C ASP A 80 1.86 3.46 -23.69
#